data_AF-A0A0Q8DQC2-F1
#
_entry.id   AF-A0A0Q8DQC2-F1
#
_cell.length_a   1.000
_cell.length_b   1.000
_cell.length_c   1.000
_cell.angle_alpha   90.00
_cell.angle_beta   90.00
_cell.angle_gamma   90.00
#
_symmetry.space_group_name_H-M   'P 1'
#
loop_
_entity.id
_entity.type
_entity.pdbx_description
1 polymer ?
#
loop_
_entity_poly.entity_id
_entity_poly.type
_entity_poly.pdbx_seq_one_letter_code
_entity_poly.pdbx_strand_id
1 'polypeptide(L)'
;MNIWVAVFGMAGTVLAAVFAAKATRAASRATADATRAASLAQAEPNQRAADLAAFQAIRDDMQGEIREMRDETRSLKSLVRSFAWYVSELTSQMRSHGIEPPAPPDRVADYNRTGV
;
A
#
# COMPACT_ATOMS: atom_id res chain seq x y z
N MET A 1 -14.96 -23.25 13.96
CA MET A 1 -14.02 -22.57 13.04
C MET A 1 -14.84 -21.56 12.24
N ASN A 2 -14.75 -20.27 12.56
CA ASN A 2 -15.66 -19.25 11.99
C ASN A 2 -15.30 -18.92 10.54
N ILE A 3 -16.18 -19.33 9.62
CA ILE A 3 -16.13 -19.06 8.17
C ILE A 3 -15.86 -17.57 7.86
N TRP A 4 -16.33 -16.66 8.71
CA TRP A 4 -16.13 -15.22 8.56
C TRP A 4 -14.65 -14.79 8.62
N VAL A 5 -13.81 -15.44 9.46
CA VAL A 5 -12.37 -15.12 9.54
C VAL A 5 -11.63 -15.54 8.26
N ALA A 6 -12.04 -16.67 7.66
CA ALA A 6 -11.47 -17.15 6.42
C ALA A 6 -11.82 -16.24 5.23
N VAL A 7 -13.05 -15.72 5.18
CA VAL A 7 -13.50 -14.82 4.10
C VAL A 7 -12.76 -13.48 4.14
N PHE A 8 -12.60 -12.87 5.31
CA PHE A 8 -11.84 -11.61 5.44
C PHE A 8 -10.33 -11.79 5.21
N GLY A 9 -9.75 -12.89 5.68
CA GLY A 9 -8.35 -13.23 5.41
C GLY A 9 -8.07 -13.48 3.92
N MET A 10 -8.99 -14.15 3.23
CA MET A 10 -8.88 -14.39 1.79
C MET A 10 -9.07 -13.10 0.98
N ALA A 11 -10.01 -12.23 1.36
CA ALA A 11 -10.19 -10.93 0.70
C ALA A 11 -8.96 -10.02 0.86
N GLY A 12 -8.35 -10.00 2.05
CA GLY A 12 -7.14 -9.21 2.31
C GLY A 12 -5.92 -9.68 1.53
N THR A 13 -5.75 -10.99 1.37
CA THR A 13 -4.64 -11.57 0.59
C THR A 13 -4.81 -11.38 -0.90
N VAL A 14 -6.04 -11.47 -1.42
CA VAL A 14 -6.34 -11.18 -2.84
C VAL A 14 -6.11 -9.70 -3.15
N LEU A 15 -6.55 -8.78 -2.29
CA LEU A 15 -6.31 -7.35 -2.49
C LEU A 15 -4.82 -7.01 -2.44
N ALA A 16 -4.07 -7.57 -1.50
CA ALA A 16 -2.63 -7.40 -1.42
C ALA A 16 -1.90 -7.97 -2.64
N ALA A 17 -2.32 -9.15 -3.13
CA ALA A 17 -1.75 -9.78 -4.32
C ALA A 17 -2.03 -8.97 -5.59
N VAL A 18 -3.24 -8.43 -5.76
CA VAL A 18 -3.60 -7.59 -6.90
C VAL A 18 -2.83 -6.26 -6.86
N PHE A 19 -2.70 -5.65 -5.68
CA PHE A 19 -1.94 -4.42 -5.52
C PHE A 19 -0.45 -4.63 -5.81
N ALA A 20 0.15 -5.70 -5.26
CA ALA A 20 1.53 -6.08 -5.53
C ALA A 20 1.78 -6.39 -7.02
N ALA A 21 0.85 -7.11 -7.68
CA ALA A 21 0.94 -7.42 -9.10
C ALA A 21 0.83 -6.17 -9.98
N LYS A 22 -0.03 -5.21 -9.61
CA LYS A 22 -0.20 -3.94 -10.32
C LYS A 22 1.03 -3.05 -10.16
N ALA A 23 1.58 -2.95 -8.95
CA ALA A 23 2.82 -2.23 -8.66
C ALA A 23 4.02 -2.83 -9.42
N THR A 24 4.14 -4.17 -9.44
CA THR A 24 5.21 -4.87 -10.16
C THR A 24 5.09 -4.65 -11.67
N ARG A 25 3.87 -4.67 -12.23
CA ARG A 25 3.66 -4.38 -13.66
C ARG A 25 4.01 -2.94 -14.03
N ALA A 26 3.64 -1.96 -13.21
CA ALA A 26 4.02 -0.56 -13.43
C ALA A 26 5.54 -0.38 -13.41
N ALA A 27 6.22 -0.92 -12.39
CA ALA A 27 7.67 -0.88 -12.27
C ALA A 27 8.38 -1.57 -13.45
N SER A 28 7.86 -2.71 -13.92
CA SER A 28 8.43 -3.44 -15.06
C SER A 28 8.30 -2.68 -16.38
N ARG A 29 7.20 -1.96 -16.59
CA ARG A 29 6.98 -1.11 -17.77
C ARG A 29 7.87 0.13 -17.72
N ALA A 30 7.94 0.80 -16.58
CA ALA A 30 8.83 1.94 -16.36
C ALA A 30 10.30 1.56 -16.59
N THR A 31 10.73 0.38 -16.14
CA THR A 31 12.10 -0.12 -16.35
C THR A 31 12.35 -0.47 -17.83
N ALA A 32 11.38 -1.08 -18.51
CA ALA A 32 11.52 -1.43 -19.93
C ALA A 32 11.57 -0.18 -20.84
N ASP A 33 10.77 0.83 -20.54
CA ASP A 33 10.75 2.09 -21.27
C ASP A 33 12.00 2.92 -20.97
N ALA A 34 12.48 2.92 -19.71
CA ALA A 34 13.77 3.52 -19.34
C ALA A 34 14.96 2.84 -20.05
N THR A 35 14.92 1.51 -20.20
CA THR A 35 15.99 0.76 -20.88
C THR A 35 16.01 1.02 -22.39
N ARG A 36 14.82 1.13 -23.04
CA ARG A 36 14.74 1.54 -24.45
C ARG A 36 15.21 2.98 -24.65
N ALA A 37 14.78 3.91 -23.79
CA ALA A 37 15.21 5.30 -23.85
C ALA A 37 16.74 5.42 -23.65
N ALA A 38 17.31 4.69 -22.70
CA ALA A 38 18.75 4.66 -22.45
C ALA A 38 19.56 4.10 -23.64
N SER A 39 19.00 3.17 -24.41
CA SER A 39 19.65 2.64 -25.63
C SER A 39 19.63 3.62 -26.81
N LEU A 40 18.64 4.51 -26.86
CA LEU A 40 18.51 5.54 -27.89
C LEU A 40 19.31 6.82 -27.56
N ALA A 41 19.54 7.09 -26.27
CA ALA A 41 20.21 8.28 -25.71
C ALA A 41 21.74 8.36 -25.92
N GLN A 42 22.41 7.24 -26.24
CA GLN A 42 23.88 7.21 -26.27
C GLN A 42 24.52 7.89 -27.50
N ALA A 43 23.76 8.40 -28.48
CA ALA A 43 24.34 8.73 -29.78
C ALA A 43 24.76 10.20 -30.01
N GLU A 44 24.19 11.24 -29.38
CA GLU A 44 24.53 12.64 -29.76
C GLU A 44 24.40 13.73 -28.66
N PRO A 45 25.10 14.89 -28.76
CA PRO A 45 25.02 15.98 -27.78
C PRO A 45 23.64 16.69 -27.69
N ASN A 46 22.85 16.74 -28.79
CA ASN A 46 21.44 17.18 -28.71
C ASN A 46 20.56 16.16 -27.98
N GLN A 47 20.93 14.87 -28.00
CA GLN A 47 20.22 13.84 -27.24
C GLN A 47 20.41 14.05 -25.75
N ARG A 48 21.58 14.49 -25.28
CA ARG A 48 21.78 14.79 -23.84
C ARG A 48 20.80 15.83 -23.29
N ALA A 49 20.45 16.87 -24.08
CA ALA A 49 19.47 17.86 -23.66
C ALA A 49 18.04 17.28 -23.64
N ALA A 50 17.69 16.45 -24.63
CA ALA A 50 16.42 15.73 -24.68
C ALA A 50 16.31 14.67 -23.57
N ASP A 51 17.40 13.99 -23.24
CA ASP A 51 17.51 12.98 -22.19
C ASP A 51 17.35 13.63 -20.82
N LEU A 52 17.97 14.79 -20.59
CA LEU A 52 17.78 15.55 -19.35
C LEU A 52 16.32 15.98 -19.18
N ALA A 53 15.66 16.42 -20.25
CA ALA A 53 14.24 16.74 -20.22
C ALA A 53 13.38 15.49 -19.94
N ALA A 54 13.71 14.35 -20.56
CA ALA A 54 13.02 13.09 -20.32
C ALA A 54 13.22 12.57 -18.89
N PHE A 55 14.45 12.67 -18.35
CA PHE A 55 14.73 12.30 -16.96
C PHE A 55 14.01 13.21 -15.97
N GLN A 56 13.90 14.51 -16.25
CA GLN A 56 13.11 15.43 -15.44
C GLN A 56 11.63 15.04 -15.45
N ALA A 57 11.08 14.73 -16.63
CA ALA A 57 9.68 14.28 -16.75
C ALA A 57 9.43 12.97 -15.96
N ILE A 58 10.32 11.98 -16.09
CA ILE A 58 10.24 10.71 -15.34
C ILE A 58 10.33 10.97 -13.83
N ARG A 59 11.26 11.82 -13.40
CA ARG A 59 11.42 12.16 -11.98
C ARG A 59 10.16 12.82 -11.44
N ASP A 60 9.58 13.77 -12.17
CA ASP A 60 8.40 14.51 -11.73
C ASP A 60 7.17 13.60 -11.65
N ASP A 61 7.01 12.69 -12.61
CA ASP A 61 5.97 11.66 -12.61
C ASP A 61 6.13 10.70 -11.41
N MET A 62 7.34 10.18 -11.18
CA MET A 62 7.66 9.36 -10.00
C MET A 62 7.39 10.11 -8.69
N GLN A 63 7.68 11.41 -8.62
CA GLN A 63 7.36 12.21 -7.44
C GLN A 63 5.84 12.38 -7.25
N GLY A 64 5.08 12.42 -8.34
CA GLY A 64 3.62 12.38 -8.32
C GLY A 64 3.11 11.07 -7.75
N GLU A 65 3.54 9.93 -8.30
CA GLU A 65 3.13 8.60 -7.84
C GLU A 65 3.51 8.36 -6.36
N ILE A 66 4.70 8.79 -5.93
CA ILE A 66 5.13 8.68 -4.53
C ILE A 66 4.22 9.49 -3.60
N ARG A 67 3.78 10.68 -4.03
CA ARG A 67 2.85 11.51 -3.25
C ARG A 67 1.48 10.82 -3.14
N GLU A 68 0.95 10.34 -4.26
CA GLU A 68 -0.30 9.60 -4.30
C GLU A 68 -0.27 8.36 -3.39
N MET A 69 0.75 7.51 -3.53
CA MET A 69 0.92 6.33 -2.67
C MET A 69 1.04 6.68 -1.17
N ARG A 70 1.69 7.80 -0.84
CA ARG A 70 1.80 8.28 0.56
C ARG A 70 0.44 8.73 1.08
N ASP A 71 -0.35 9.41 0.27
CA ASP A 71 -1.68 9.87 0.64
C ASP A 71 -2.66 8.70 0.78
N GLU A 72 -2.61 7.72 -0.12
CA GLU A 72 -3.34 6.46 0.02
C GLU A 72 -2.96 5.72 1.30
N THR A 73 -1.66 5.61 1.59
CA THR A 73 -1.16 4.98 2.82
C THR A 73 -1.65 5.71 4.07
N ARG A 74 -1.65 7.06 4.06
CA ARG A 74 -2.15 7.87 5.16
C ARG A 74 -3.65 7.67 5.35
N SER A 75 -4.42 7.65 4.26
CA SER A 75 -5.86 7.40 4.27
C SER A 75 -6.18 6.01 4.85
N LEU A 76 -5.48 4.97 4.40
CA LEU A 76 -5.66 3.61 4.91
C LEU A 76 -5.31 3.51 6.40
N LYS A 77 -4.20 4.13 6.85
CA LYS A 77 -3.85 4.19 8.27
C LYS A 77 -4.91 4.89 9.10
N SER A 78 -5.50 5.98 8.58
CA SER A 78 -6.59 6.67 9.23
C SER A 78 -7.84 5.79 9.35
N LEU A 79 -8.22 5.11 8.27
CA LEU A 79 -9.36 4.19 8.27
C LEU A 79 -9.18 3.04 9.26
N VAL A 80 -8.02 2.40 9.27
CA VAL A 80 -7.69 1.32 10.22
C VAL A 80 -7.77 1.82 11.65
N ARG A 81 -7.27 3.03 11.93
CA ARG A 81 -7.38 3.65 13.27
C ARG A 81 -8.83 3.89 13.66
N SER A 82 -9.66 4.42 12.75
CA SER A 82 -11.09 4.62 13.00
C SER A 82 -11.82 3.30 13.26
N PHE A 83 -11.48 2.25 12.51
CA PHE A 83 -12.04 0.92 12.74
C PHE A 83 -11.60 0.33 14.09
N ALA A 84 -10.34 0.53 14.50
CA ALA A 84 -9.86 0.10 15.81
C ALA A 84 -10.63 0.79 16.95
N TRP A 85 -10.92 2.09 16.83
CA TRP A 85 -11.77 2.80 17.78
C TRP A 85 -13.19 2.24 17.83
N TYR A 86 -13.79 2.00 16.67
CA TYR A 86 -15.13 1.40 16.57
C TYR A 86 -15.20 0.01 17.23
N VAL A 87 -14.21 -0.85 16.97
CA VAL A 87 -14.14 -2.18 17.61
C VAL A 87 -13.93 -2.04 19.12
N SER A 88 -13.09 -1.13 19.57
CA SER A 88 -12.89 -0.88 21.01
C SER A 88 -14.20 -0.49 21.69
N GLU A 89 -14.96 0.43 21.10
CA GLU A 89 -16.26 0.85 21.59
C GLU A 89 -17.26 -0.32 21.65
N LEU A 90 -17.33 -1.11 20.57
CA LEU A 90 -18.16 -2.31 20.54
C LEU A 90 -17.79 -3.31 21.63
N THR A 91 -16.50 -3.58 21.83
CA THR A 91 -16.05 -4.51 22.89
C THR A 91 -16.35 -3.98 24.29
N SER A 92 -16.32 -2.65 24.48
CA SER A 92 -16.73 -2.01 25.73
C SER A 92 -18.22 -2.24 26.00
N GLN A 93 -19.07 -2.05 24.99
CA GLN A 93 -20.51 -2.28 25.09
C GLN A 93 -20.84 -3.76 25.35
N MET A 94 -20.13 -4.69 24.69
CA MET A 94 -20.31 -6.12 24.96
C MET A 94 -20.06 -6.44 26.44
N ARG A 95 -18.95 -5.94 27.01
CA ARG A 95 -18.63 -6.14 28.43
C ARG A 95 -19.65 -5.47 29.36
N SER A 96 -20.16 -4.28 29.02
CA SER A 96 -21.21 -3.64 29.83
C SER A 96 -22.51 -4.43 29.86
N HIS A 97 -22.76 -5.25 28.84
CA HIS A 97 -23.88 -6.19 28.78
C HIS A 97 -23.53 -7.60 29.27
N GLY A 98 -22.36 -7.79 29.89
CA GLY A 98 -21.91 -9.09 30.43
C GLY A 98 -21.53 -10.12 29.36
N ILE A 99 -21.31 -9.69 28.12
CA ILE A 99 -20.88 -10.54 27.01
C ILE A 99 -19.36 -10.40 26.90
N GLU A 100 -18.63 -11.50 27.03
CA GLU A 100 -17.17 -11.49 26.83
C GLU A 100 -16.86 -11.36 25.33
N PRO A 101 -16.15 -10.29 24.91
CA PRO A 101 -15.74 -10.15 23.52
C PRO A 101 -14.74 -11.23 23.10
N PRO A 102 -14.71 -11.61 21.81
CA PRO A 102 -13.73 -12.55 21.31
C PRO A 102 -12.32 -11.99 21.48
N ALA A 103 -11.36 -12.86 21.78
CA ALA A 103 -9.96 -12.49 21.92
C ALA A 103 -9.44 -11.86 20.61
N PRO A 104 -8.68 -10.75 20.69
CA PRO A 104 -8.10 -10.14 19.50
C PRO A 104 -7.09 -11.09 18.84
N PRO A 105 -6.92 -11.04 17.51
CA PRO A 105 -5.90 -11.83 16.82
C PRO A 105 -4.48 -11.52 17.30
N ASP A 106 -3.58 -12.51 17.28
CA ASP A 106 -2.19 -12.38 17.78
C ASP A 106 -1.45 -11.18 17.17
N ARG A 107 -1.63 -10.94 15.88
CA ARG A 107 -1.03 -9.79 15.19
C ARG A 107 -1.41 -8.45 15.81
N VAL A 108 -2.64 -8.30 16.28
CA VAL A 108 -3.10 -7.07 16.95
C VAL A 108 -2.46 -6.96 18.33
N ALA A 109 -2.33 -8.08 19.05
CA ALA A 109 -1.66 -8.11 20.34
C ALA A 109 -0.16 -7.78 20.23
N ASP A 110 0.51 -8.29 19.20
CA ASP A 110 1.92 -8.01 18.90
C ASP A 110 2.13 -6.55 18.48
N TYR A 111 1.28 -6.02 17.61
CA TYR A 111 1.32 -4.61 17.24
C TYR A 111 1.09 -3.69 18.45
N ASN A 112 0.12 -4.00 19.32
CA ASN A 112 -0.13 -3.20 20.53
C ASN A 112 1.06 -3.24 21.51
N ARG A 113 1.83 -4.32 21.51
CA ARG A 113 3.02 -4.48 22.37
C ARG A 113 4.26 -3.81 21.80
N THR A 114 4.45 -3.86 20.48
CA THR A 114 5.72 -3.49 19.82
C THR A 114 5.63 -2.24 18.95
N GLY A 115 4.43 -1.85 18.54
CA GLY A 115 4.18 -0.75 17.61
C GLY A 115 4.47 -1.06 16.14
N VAL A 116 4.82 -2.31 15.81
CA VAL A 116 5.15 -2.77 14.44
C VAL A 116 4.39 -4.02 14.05
#